data_AF-A0A7X6X534-F1
#
_entry.id   AF-A0A7X6X534-F1
#
_cell.length_a   1.000
_cell.length_b   1.000
_cell.length_c   1.000
_cell.angle_alpha   90.00
_cell.angle_beta   90.00
_cell.angle_gamma   90.00
#
_symmetry.space_group_name_H-M   'P 1'
#
loop_
_entity.id
_entity.type
_entity.pdbx_description
1 polymer ?
#
loop_
_entity_poly.entity_id
_entity_poly.type
_entity_poly.pdbx_seq_one_letter_code
_entity_poly.pdbx_strand_id
1 'polypeptide(L)'
;CIVASDACARGSYLNDIARTIQELAFDYLDAPVTILGSRNWITPAHELEEEFFPQADWFIDLYHQRIAPIEGYSPTQSFTDIEMMRRSKHGV
;
A
#
# COMPACT_ATOMS: atom_id res chain seq x y z
N CYS A 1 10.91 2.66 -1.03
CA CYS A 1 10.30 3.09 -2.30
C CYS A 1 8.82 2.70 -2.27
N ILE A 2 7.90 3.60 -2.67
CA ILE A 2 6.46 3.30 -2.76
C ILE A 2 6.07 3.28 -4.25
N VAL A 3 5.41 2.22 -4.69
CA VAL A 3 4.74 2.16 -6.00
C VAL A 3 3.24 2.21 -5.78
N ALA A 4 2.55 3.10 -6.49
CA ALA A 4 1.13 3.38 -6.24
C ALA A 4 0.30 3.44 -7.53
N SER A 5 -0.98 3.05 -7.41
CA SER A 5 -1.95 3.09 -8.50
C SER A 5 -3.38 2.99 -7.95
N ASP A 6 -4.34 3.59 -8.65
CA ASP A 6 -5.77 3.45 -8.36
C ASP A 6 -6.33 2.05 -8.74
N ALA A 7 -5.54 1.21 -9.38
CA ALA A 7 -5.89 -0.20 -9.59
C ALA A 7 -5.84 -0.98 -8.26
N CYS A 8 -6.69 -1.99 -8.13
CA CYS A 8 -6.68 -2.88 -6.97
C CYS A 8 -5.30 -3.54 -6.82
N ALA A 9 -4.76 -3.58 -5.59
CA ALA A 9 -3.41 -4.11 -5.37
C ALA A 9 -3.27 -5.59 -5.80
N ARG A 10 -4.32 -6.39 -5.60
CA ARG A 10 -4.33 -7.81 -5.99
C ARG A 10 -4.38 -7.96 -7.51
N GLY A 11 -3.37 -8.64 -8.07
CA GLY A 11 -3.29 -8.91 -9.51
C GLY A 11 -2.90 -7.69 -10.36
N SER A 12 -2.54 -6.58 -9.73
CA SER A 12 -2.08 -5.39 -10.45
C SER A 12 -0.65 -5.54 -10.96
N TYR A 13 -0.37 -4.89 -12.09
CA TYR A 13 0.98 -4.71 -12.65
C TYR A 13 1.96 -4.05 -11.66
N LEU A 14 1.46 -3.38 -10.62
CA LEU A 14 2.28 -2.90 -9.50
C LEU A 14 3.14 -4.02 -8.88
N ASN A 15 2.64 -5.26 -8.85
CA ASN A 15 3.40 -6.40 -8.30
C ASN A 15 4.65 -6.68 -9.15
N ASP A 16 4.54 -6.60 -10.48
CA ASP A 16 5.67 -6.82 -11.39
C ASP A 16 6.69 -5.69 -11.29
N ILE A 17 6.23 -4.44 -11.19
CA ILE A 17 7.11 -3.28 -10.97
C ILE A 17 7.84 -3.44 -9.63
N ALA A 18 7.12 -3.72 -8.55
CA ALA A 18 7.71 -3.86 -7.21
C ALA A 18 8.76 -4.98 -7.19
N ARG A 19 8.44 -6.13 -7.78
CA ARG A 19 9.37 -7.25 -7.92
C ARG A 19 10.61 -6.85 -8.72
N THR A 20 10.43 -6.20 -9.87
CA THR A 20 11.54 -5.80 -10.75
C THR A 20 12.48 -4.81 -10.05
N ILE A 21 11.94 -3.82 -9.34
CA ILE A 21 12.75 -2.86 -8.55
C ILE A 21 13.49 -3.60 -7.44
N GLN A 22 12.81 -4.49 -6.72
CA GLN A 22 13.40 -5.26 -5.63
C GLN A 22 14.55 -6.16 -6.12
N GLU A 23 14.42 -6.77 -7.30
CA GLU A 23 15.45 -7.63 -7.88
C GLU A 23 16.64 -6.84 -8.45
N LEU A 24 16.38 -5.74 -9.18
CA LEU A 24 17.43 -5.02 -9.90
C LEU A 24 18.14 -3.95 -9.06
N ALA A 25 17.50 -3.45 -8.01
CA ALA A 25 18.00 -2.33 -7.21
C ALA A 25 18.15 -2.66 -5.72
N PHE A 26 18.17 -3.95 -5.34
CA PHE A 26 18.22 -4.40 -3.94
C PHE A 26 19.24 -3.64 -3.09
N ASP A 27 20.48 -3.54 -3.58
CA ASP A 27 21.60 -2.91 -2.85
C ASP A 27 21.43 -1.39 -2.65
N TYR A 28 20.47 -0.76 -3.33
CA TYR A 28 20.16 0.67 -3.23
C TYR A 28 18.89 0.95 -2.41
N LEU A 29 18.23 -0.08 -1.86
CA LEU A 29 16.99 0.06 -1.13
C LEU A 29 17.23 0.09 0.38
N ASP A 30 16.89 1.20 1.03
CA ASP A 30 16.92 1.33 2.50
C ASP A 30 15.78 0.54 3.19
N ALA A 31 14.75 0.17 2.44
CA ALA A 31 13.58 -0.56 2.91
C ALA A 31 12.93 -1.34 1.76
N PRO A 32 12.09 -2.36 2.04
CA PRO A 32 11.35 -3.09 1.01
C PRO A 32 10.54 -2.16 0.09
N VAL A 33 10.40 -2.54 -1.18
CA VAL A 33 9.47 -1.86 -2.08
C VAL A 33 8.04 -2.13 -1.60
N THR A 34 7.29 -1.08 -1.31
CA THR A 34 5.91 -1.18 -0.84
C THR A 34 4.90 -0.81 -1.93
N ILE A 35 3.81 -1.57 -1.97
CA ILE A 35 2.73 -1.41 -2.94
C ILE A 35 1.55 -0.71 -2.26
N LEU A 36 1.09 0.38 -2.85
CA LEU A 36 -0.13 1.08 -2.45
C LEU A 36 -1.14 1.07 -3.60
N GLY A 37 -2.04 0.07 -3.57
CA GLY A 37 -3.16 -0.02 -4.50
C GLY A 37 -4.50 0.16 -3.81
N SER A 38 -5.56 0.30 -4.60
CA SER A 38 -6.94 0.30 -4.09
C SER A 38 -7.29 -1.00 -3.38
N ARG A 39 -8.32 -0.96 -2.53
CA ARG A 39 -8.83 -2.13 -1.81
C ARG A 39 -9.30 -3.23 -2.77
N ASN A 40 -9.40 -4.47 -2.29
CA ASN A 40 -9.67 -5.63 -3.15
C ASN A 40 -11.17 -5.92 -3.35
N TRP A 41 -12.01 -4.89 -3.52
CA TRP A 41 -13.44 -5.05 -3.80
C TRP A 41 -13.85 -4.34 -5.10
N ILE A 42 -15.13 -4.42 -5.47
CA ILE A 42 -15.68 -3.74 -6.66
C ILE A 42 -15.64 -2.23 -6.42
N THR A 43 -15.22 -1.45 -7.43
CA THR A 43 -15.23 0.01 -7.36
C THR A 43 -16.61 0.51 -6.91
N PRO A 44 -16.68 1.22 -5.78
CA PRO A 44 -17.95 1.60 -5.18
C PRO A 44 -18.51 2.88 -5.86
N ALA A 45 -19.64 3.37 -5.35
CA ALA A 45 -20.15 4.68 -5.73
C ALA A 45 -19.24 5.81 -5.23
N HIS A 46 -19.40 7.00 -5.81
CA HIS A 46 -18.54 8.17 -5.56
C HIS A 46 -18.37 8.49 -4.06
N GLU A 47 -19.42 8.30 -3.28
CA GLU A 47 -19.45 8.58 -1.84
C GLU A 47 -18.49 7.71 -1.01
N LEU A 48 -18.01 6.60 -1.56
CA LEU A 48 -17.11 5.64 -0.90
C LEU A 48 -15.73 5.57 -1.57
N GLU A 49 -15.44 6.47 -2.52
CA GLU A 49 -14.16 6.49 -3.24
C GLU A 49 -12.98 6.77 -2.31
N GLU A 50 -13.16 7.63 -1.30
CA GLU A 50 -12.11 7.98 -0.33
C GLU A 50 -11.67 6.77 0.52
N GLU A 51 -12.56 5.80 0.74
CA GLU A 51 -12.25 4.58 1.49
C GLU A 51 -11.68 3.47 0.60
N PHE A 52 -11.80 3.62 -0.73
CA PHE A 52 -11.40 2.62 -1.71
C PHE A 52 -10.04 2.93 -2.35
N PHE A 53 -9.90 4.14 -2.89
CA PHE A 53 -8.71 4.57 -3.62
C PHE A 53 -7.62 5.06 -2.66
N PRO A 54 -6.33 4.93 -3.04
CA PRO A 54 -5.23 5.52 -2.30
C PRO A 54 -5.43 7.01 -2.05
N GLN A 55 -5.40 7.41 -0.77
CA GLN A 55 -5.45 8.80 -0.34
C GLN A 55 -4.05 9.32 0.03
N ALA A 56 -3.89 10.64 0.09
CA ALA A 56 -2.59 11.27 0.39
C ALA A 56 -2.03 10.87 1.78
N ASP A 57 -2.89 10.76 2.78
CA ASP A 57 -2.54 10.31 4.14
C ASP A 57 -2.08 8.85 4.15
N TRP A 58 -2.64 8.00 3.29
CA TRP A 58 -2.24 6.58 3.19
C TRP A 58 -0.77 6.43 2.80
N PHE A 59 -0.21 7.35 2.01
CA PHE A 59 1.22 7.35 1.70
C PHE A 59 2.07 7.60 2.94
N ILE A 60 1.65 8.51 3.81
CA ILE A 60 2.37 8.86 5.04
C ILE A 60 2.26 7.71 6.04
N ASP A 61 1.07 7.14 6.21
CA ASP A 61 0.84 5.95 7.03
C ASP A 61 1.69 4.76 6.59
N LEU A 62 1.70 4.48 5.28
CA LEU A 62 2.47 3.38 4.71
C LEU A 62 3.97 3.62 4.90
N TYR A 63 4.44 4.84 4.66
CA TYR A 63 5.84 5.21 4.91
C TYR A 63 6.20 4.98 6.38
N HIS A 64 5.39 5.53 7.30
CA HIS A 64 5.61 5.43 8.73
C HIS A 64 5.70 3.98 9.20
N GLN A 65 4.81 3.11 8.70
CA GLN A 65 4.69 1.73 9.18
C GLN A 65 5.60 0.73 8.46
N ARG A 66 6.06 1.02 7.24
CA ARG A 66 6.79 0.04 6.40
C ARG A 66 8.18 0.47 5.97
N ILE A 67 8.49 1.75 6.03
CA ILE A 67 9.76 2.30 5.54
C ILE A 67 10.56 2.86 6.71
N ALA A 68 10.06 3.94 7.33
CA ALA A 68 10.73 4.56 8.47
C ALA A 68 9.72 5.28 9.36
N PRO A 69 9.83 5.14 10.70
CA PRO A 69 8.93 5.82 11.61
C PRO A 69 9.12 7.33 11.55
N ILE A 70 8.01 8.06 11.65
CA ILE A 70 7.95 9.52 11.76
C ILE A 70 7.64 9.84 13.21
N GLU A 71 8.53 10.58 13.88
CA GLU A 71 8.35 10.94 15.29
C GLU A 71 7.09 11.79 15.50
N GLY A 72 6.29 11.44 16.52
CA GLY A 72 5.05 12.14 16.84
C GLY A 72 3.89 11.90 15.87
N TYR A 73 4.08 11.11 14.81
CA TYR A 73 3.02 10.78 13.87
C TYR A 73 2.19 9.58 14.35
N SER A 74 0.86 9.71 14.27
CA SER A 74 -0.09 8.62 14.54
C SER A 74 -0.86 8.31 13.28
N PRO A 75 -0.81 7.08 12.76
CA PRO A 75 -1.39 6.75 11.48
C PRO A 75 -2.92 6.65 11.52
N THR A 76 -3.60 7.03 10.43
CA THR A 76 -5.07 6.94 10.30
C THR A 76 -5.49 5.58 9.74
N GLN A 77 -4.67 4.99 8.87
CA GLN A 77 -4.84 3.65 8.30
C GLN A 77 -3.77 2.67 8.78
N SER A 78 -4.18 1.40 8.91
CA SER A 78 -3.27 0.30 9.23
C SER A 78 -2.77 -0.40 7.96
N PHE A 79 -1.46 -0.47 7.85
CA PHE A 79 -0.63 -1.20 6.88
C PHE A 79 0.26 -2.25 7.59
N THR A 80 -0.13 -2.67 8.79
CA THR A 80 0.54 -3.76 9.53
C THR A 80 0.26 -5.11 8.88
N ASP A 81 1.16 -6.07 9.08
CA ASP A 81 1.01 -7.43 8.54
C ASP A 81 -0.30 -8.11 9.02
N ILE A 82 -0.73 -7.82 10.26
CA ILE A 82 -1.99 -8.33 10.82
C ILE A 82 -3.19 -7.81 10.04
N GLU A 83 -3.25 -6.50 9.75
CA GLU A 83 -4.35 -5.92 8.99
C GLU A 83 -4.33 -6.40 7.53
N MET A 84 -3.15 -6.51 6.92
CA MET A 84 -3.00 -7.06 5.57
C MET A 84 -3.53 -8.50 5.48
N MET A 85 -3.17 -9.36 6.45
CA MET A 85 -3.69 -10.72 6.53
C MET A 85 -5.20 -10.74 6.75
N ARG A 86 -5.73 -9.86 7.61
CA ARG A 86 -7.17 -9.76 7.88
C ARG A 86 -7.94 -9.39 6.60
N ARG A 87 -7.52 -8.34 5.90
CA ARG A 87 -8.11 -7.87 4.63
C ARG A 87 -8.07 -8.96 3.56
N SER A 88 -6.91 -9.59 3.39
CA SER A 88 -6.73 -10.69 2.42
C SER A 88 -7.71 -11.85 2.66
N LYS A 89 -7.92 -12.25 3.92
CA LYS A 89 -8.89 -13.30 4.30
C LYS A 89 -10.35 -12.93 4.00
N HIS A 90 -10.69 -11.64 4.11
CA HIS A 90 -12.03 -11.14 3.84
C HIS A 90 -12.24 -10.75 2.36
N GLY A 91 -11.18 -10.83 1.54
CA GLY A 91 -11.24 -10.41 0.14
C GLY A 91 -11.46 -8.90 -0.01
N VAL A 92 -10.92 -8.09 0.90
CA VAL A 92 -10.94 -6.62 0.85
C VAL A 92 -9.53 -6.03 0.82
#